data_AF-A0A1Y2ZVX7-F1
#
_entry.id   AF-A0A1Y2ZVX7-F1
#
_cell.length_a   1.000
_cell.length_b   1.000
_cell.length_c   1.000
_cell.angle_alpha   90.00
_cell.angle_beta   90.00
_cell.angle_gamma   90.00
#
_symmetry.space_group_name_H-M   'P 1'
#
loop_
_entity.id
_entity.type
_entity.pdbx_description
1 polymer ?
#
loop_
_entity_poly.entity_id
_entity_poly.type
_entity_poly.pdbx_seq_one_letter_code
_entity_poly.pdbx_strand_id
1 'polypeptide(L)'
;MSYKIFIYTALPCEAKPLVEHFKLKKRVDIQPFAVYVQGEICLTVTGLGKSAMAAGVGYTQALFAMSEQPILMNVGIAGHRDYAIGALYVVDKIIDVDSHKNYYPPLIGKALCPSCAIRTSSSPQLNYDHAELCDMEASAFYETATRFTTGELVHCLKVISDNQSSPANMIQAKQVSLLIAHHVATIDALMIQSLALAALIIPPKTPLFEQLIQRYSQSTIK
;
A
#
# COMPACT_ATOMS: atom_id res chain seq x y z
N MET A 1 -10.80 -6.60 18.26
CA MET A 1 -9.51 -5.88 18.05
C MET A 1 -9.70 -4.97 16.85
N SER A 2 -9.28 -3.71 16.95
CA SER A 2 -9.32 -2.77 15.81
C SER A 2 -7.88 -2.59 15.32
N TYR A 3 -7.62 -2.92 14.07
CA TYR A 3 -6.33 -2.66 13.45
C TYR A 3 -6.34 -1.26 12.87
N LYS A 4 -5.23 -0.54 13.02
CA LYS A 4 -5.05 0.81 12.49
C LYS A 4 -4.16 0.83 11.25
N ILE A 5 -3.24 -0.14 11.13
CA ILE A 5 -2.30 -0.20 10.03
C ILE A 5 -2.51 -1.48 9.25
N PHE A 6 -2.70 -1.32 7.95
CA PHE A 6 -2.90 -2.39 6.99
C PHE A 6 -1.77 -2.38 5.96
N ILE A 7 -0.99 -3.46 5.94
CA ILE A 7 0.11 -3.64 5.00
C ILE A 7 -0.31 -4.68 3.96
N TYR A 8 -0.10 -4.37 2.69
CA TYR A 8 -0.41 -5.23 1.56
C TYR A 8 0.86 -5.51 0.77
N THR A 9 1.14 -6.80 0.61
CA THR A 9 2.28 -7.30 -0.16
C THR A 9 1.76 -8.25 -1.22
N ALA A 10 2.37 -8.29 -2.40
CA ALA A 10 1.93 -9.19 -3.45
C ALA A 10 2.42 -10.62 -3.17
N LEU A 11 3.66 -10.75 -2.66
CA LEU A 11 4.34 -12.03 -2.51
C LEU A 11 4.65 -12.39 -1.05
N PRO A 12 4.64 -13.69 -0.69
CA PRO A 12 5.05 -14.13 0.64
C PRO A 12 6.48 -13.72 1.04
N CYS A 13 7.40 -13.62 0.07
CA CYS A 13 8.78 -13.21 0.32
C CYS A 13 8.92 -11.73 0.67
N GLU A 14 8.02 -10.87 0.20
CA GLU A 14 7.93 -9.46 0.60
C GLU A 14 7.38 -9.33 2.03
N ALA A 15 6.36 -10.14 2.36
CA ALA A 15 5.73 -10.16 3.67
C ALA A 15 6.64 -10.67 4.79
N LYS A 16 7.44 -11.71 4.50
CA LYS A 16 8.25 -12.43 5.49
C LYS A 16 9.04 -11.52 6.46
N PRO A 17 9.89 -10.59 5.99
CA PRO A 17 10.67 -9.74 6.90
C PRO A 17 9.80 -8.81 7.77
N LEU A 18 8.66 -8.36 7.27
CA LEU A 18 7.70 -7.55 8.03
C LEU A 18 7.00 -8.40 9.11
N VAL A 19 6.59 -9.62 8.75
CA VAL A 19 6.01 -10.59 9.69
C VAL A 19 6.99 -10.90 10.82
N GLU A 20 8.25 -11.13 10.51
CA GLU A 20 9.30 -11.43 11.50
C GLU A 20 9.58 -10.22 12.40
N HIS A 21 9.74 -9.03 11.83
CA HIS A 21 10.04 -7.82 12.60
C HIS A 21 8.90 -7.40 13.54
N PHE A 22 7.66 -7.35 13.03
CA PHE A 22 6.48 -6.98 13.82
C PHE A 22 5.90 -8.16 14.61
N LYS A 23 6.52 -9.35 14.54
CA LYS A 23 6.08 -10.58 15.21
C LYS A 23 4.62 -10.93 14.91
N LEU A 24 4.22 -10.74 13.65
CA LEU A 24 2.84 -10.97 13.21
C LEU A 24 2.51 -12.47 13.24
N LYS A 25 1.30 -12.82 13.66
CA LYS A 25 0.83 -14.21 13.71
C LYS A 25 -0.20 -14.46 12.63
N LYS A 26 -0.03 -15.57 11.91
CA LYS A 26 -0.98 -15.98 10.87
C LYS A 26 -2.35 -16.27 11.48
N ARG A 27 -3.39 -15.73 10.87
CA ARG A 27 -4.79 -16.09 11.16
C ARG A 27 -5.15 -17.37 10.40
N VAL A 28 -5.63 -18.37 11.13
CA VAL A 28 -6.00 -19.69 10.56
C VAL A 28 -7.48 -19.79 10.20
N ASP A 29 -8.29 -18.88 10.74
CA ASP A 29 -9.72 -18.73 10.47
C ASP A 29 -10.00 -18.02 9.13
N ILE A 30 -8.96 -17.46 8.49
CA ILE A 30 -9.05 -16.76 7.21
C ILE A 30 -8.37 -17.62 6.14
N GLN A 31 -9.09 -17.90 5.06
CA GLN A 31 -8.65 -18.83 4.01
C GLN A 31 -8.35 -18.17 2.66
N PRO A 32 -9.09 -17.15 2.17
CA PRO A 32 -8.86 -16.61 0.83
C PRO A 32 -7.50 -15.95 0.63
N PHE A 33 -6.94 -15.36 1.69
CA PHE A 33 -5.62 -14.71 1.68
C PHE A 33 -4.85 -15.08 2.94
N ALA A 34 -3.51 -15.06 2.84
CA ALA A 34 -2.67 -15.20 4.02
C ALA A 34 -2.65 -13.86 4.78
N VAL A 35 -3.33 -13.83 5.93
CA VAL A 35 -3.43 -12.66 6.80
C VAL A 35 -2.65 -12.90 8.08
N TYR A 36 -1.82 -11.93 8.46
CA TYR A 36 -1.00 -11.95 9.66
C TYR A 36 -1.33 -10.73 10.51
N VAL A 37 -1.51 -10.92 11.82
CA VAL A 37 -1.92 -9.85 12.72
C VAL A 37 -1.14 -9.88 14.02
N GLN A 38 -0.90 -8.71 14.60
CA GLN A 38 -0.42 -8.54 15.97
C GLN A 38 -0.65 -7.08 16.39
N GLY A 39 -1.22 -6.86 17.58
CA GLY A 39 -1.51 -5.51 18.06
C GLY A 39 -2.45 -4.76 17.10
N GLU A 40 -2.00 -3.62 16.59
CA GLU A 40 -2.75 -2.75 15.68
C GLU A 40 -2.41 -2.97 14.19
N ILE A 41 -1.55 -3.95 13.86
CA ILE A 41 -1.07 -4.22 12.51
C ILE A 41 -1.78 -5.44 11.92
N CYS A 42 -2.25 -5.31 10.68
CA CYS A 42 -2.74 -6.38 9.83
C CYS A 42 -1.95 -6.38 8.51
N LEU A 43 -1.32 -7.51 8.17
CA LEU A 43 -0.62 -7.70 6.92
C LEU A 43 -1.33 -8.76 6.09
N THR A 44 -1.64 -8.44 4.83
CA THR A 44 -2.25 -9.37 3.87
C THR A 44 -1.32 -9.60 2.69
N VAL A 45 -1.08 -10.88 2.38
CA VAL A 45 -0.45 -11.29 1.11
C VAL A 45 -1.56 -11.45 0.07
N THR A 46 -1.58 -10.58 -0.93
CA THR A 46 -2.69 -10.48 -1.90
C THR A 46 -2.53 -11.41 -3.10
N GLY A 47 -1.30 -11.76 -3.47
CA GLY A 47 -0.99 -12.33 -4.78
C GLY A 47 -0.63 -11.24 -5.81
N LEU A 48 -0.12 -11.70 -6.95
CA LEU A 48 0.40 -10.86 -8.04
C LEU A 48 -0.72 -10.24 -8.88
N GLY A 49 -0.46 -9.01 -9.33
CA GLY A 49 -1.29 -8.30 -10.28
C GLY A 49 -2.47 -7.55 -9.67
N LYS A 50 -3.02 -6.64 -10.49
CA LYS A 50 -4.08 -5.70 -10.11
C LYS A 50 -5.31 -6.35 -9.48
N SER A 51 -5.83 -7.41 -10.09
CA SER A 51 -7.05 -8.07 -9.59
C SER A 51 -6.85 -8.71 -8.22
N ALA A 52 -5.72 -9.38 -8.00
CA ALA A 52 -5.38 -10.01 -6.73
C ALA A 52 -5.18 -8.93 -5.63
N MET A 53 -4.47 -7.85 -5.96
CA MET A 53 -4.28 -6.71 -5.07
C MET A 53 -5.60 -6.07 -4.65
N ALA A 54 -6.46 -5.71 -5.61
CA ALA A 54 -7.77 -5.10 -5.32
C ALA A 54 -8.66 -6.03 -4.47
N ALA A 55 -8.70 -7.33 -4.79
CA ALA A 55 -9.46 -8.31 -4.02
C ALA A 55 -8.93 -8.45 -2.58
N GLY A 56 -7.61 -8.50 -2.41
CA GLY A 56 -6.97 -8.60 -1.10
C GLY A 56 -7.22 -7.38 -0.21
N VAL A 57 -7.13 -6.18 -0.78
CA VAL A 57 -7.45 -4.92 -0.07
C VAL A 57 -8.93 -4.90 0.32
N GLY A 58 -9.83 -5.09 -0.64
CA GLY A 58 -11.27 -5.05 -0.40
C GLY A 58 -11.72 -6.09 0.63
N TYR A 59 -11.24 -7.33 0.53
CA TYR A 59 -11.55 -8.40 1.47
C TYR A 59 -11.05 -8.11 2.88
N THR A 60 -9.80 -7.66 3.01
CA THR A 60 -9.20 -7.36 4.33
C THR A 60 -9.92 -6.19 5.00
N GLN A 61 -10.24 -5.13 4.24
CA GLN A 61 -10.98 -3.99 4.78
C GLN A 61 -12.41 -4.38 5.16
N ALA A 62 -13.11 -5.18 4.35
CA ALA A 62 -14.45 -5.63 4.69
C ALA A 62 -14.51 -6.45 6.01
N LEU A 63 -13.46 -7.22 6.31
CA LEU A 63 -13.39 -7.99 7.55
C LEU A 63 -13.01 -7.17 8.78
N PHE A 64 -12.20 -6.13 8.61
CA PHE A 64 -11.43 -5.55 9.71
C PHE A 64 -11.46 -4.03 9.84
N ALA A 65 -11.94 -3.31 8.82
CA ALA A 65 -12.02 -1.86 8.86
C ALA A 65 -13.11 -1.42 9.84
N MET A 66 -12.72 -1.27 11.10
CA MET A 66 -13.52 -0.64 12.16
C MET A 66 -12.89 0.66 12.66
N SER A 67 -11.75 1.07 12.08
CA SER A 67 -11.08 2.33 12.39
C SER A 67 -11.58 3.43 11.45
N GLU A 68 -11.80 4.63 11.96
CA GLU A 68 -12.24 5.78 11.15
C GLU A 68 -11.17 6.25 10.14
N GLN A 69 -9.89 6.00 10.42
CA GLN A 69 -8.77 6.49 9.62
C GLN A 69 -7.65 5.43 9.54
N PRO A 70 -7.89 4.29 8.86
CA PRO A 70 -6.88 3.26 8.74
C PRO A 70 -5.74 3.72 7.82
N ILE A 71 -4.52 3.36 8.17
CA ILE A 71 -3.32 3.57 7.35
C ILE A 71 -3.16 2.37 6.45
N LEU A 72 -3.12 2.59 5.13
CA LEU A 72 -3.00 1.53 4.14
C LEU A 72 -1.67 1.68 3.40
N MET A 73 -0.86 0.62 3.41
CA MET A 73 0.47 0.64 2.81
C MET A 73 0.65 -0.54 1.87
N ASN A 74 0.98 -0.29 0.61
CA ASN A 74 1.54 -1.31 -0.26
C ASN A 74 3.06 -1.31 -0.12
N VAL A 75 3.63 -2.44 0.29
CA VAL A 75 5.07 -2.65 0.38
C VAL A 75 5.42 -3.78 -0.57
N GLY A 76 6.36 -3.53 -1.48
CA GLY A 76 6.80 -4.57 -2.39
C GLY A 76 8.03 -4.15 -3.19
N ILE A 77 8.37 -4.97 -4.17
CA ILE A 77 9.45 -4.68 -5.09
C ILE A 77 8.96 -3.99 -6.36
N ALA A 78 9.88 -3.35 -7.07
CA ALA A 78 9.66 -2.80 -8.40
C ALA A 78 10.95 -2.90 -9.24
N GLY A 79 10.78 -2.93 -10.56
CA GLY A 79 11.89 -2.77 -11.49
C GLY A 79 12.14 -1.29 -11.81
N HIS A 80 13.34 -0.95 -12.26
CA HIS A 80 13.65 0.36 -12.83
C HIS A 80 14.80 0.27 -13.83
N ARG A 81 14.92 1.22 -14.76
CA ARG A 81 16.00 1.20 -15.76
C ARG A 81 17.40 1.28 -15.15
N ASP A 82 17.62 2.32 -14.36
CA ASP A 82 18.95 2.81 -13.96
C ASP A 82 19.21 2.75 -12.44
N TYR A 83 18.18 2.45 -11.64
CA TYR A 83 18.31 2.58 -10.18
C TYR A 83 18.97 1.36 -9.58
N ALA A 84 19.75 1.60 -8.53
CA ALA A 84 20.50 0.57 -7.84
C ALA A 84 19.55 -0.43 -7.16
N ILE A 85 19.85 -1.71 -7.29
CA ILE A 85 19.16 -2.79 -6.55
C ILE A 85 19.20 -2.47 -5.05
N GLY A 86 18.04 -2.56 -4.40
CA GLY A 86 17.88 -2.26 -2.99
C GLY A 86 17.60 -0.80 -2.66
N ALA A 87 17.57 0.12 -3.63
CA ALA A 87 17.09 1.48 -3.36
C ALA A 87 15.58 1.47 -3.03
N LEU A 88 15.18 2.23 -2.02
CA LEU A 88 13.78 2.38 -1.59
C LEU A 88 13.21 3.71 -2.08
N TYR A 89 11.99 3.66 -2.60
CA TYR A 89 11.23 4.83 -3.01
C TYR A 89 9.81 4.79 -2.45
N VAL A 90 9.30 5.98 -2.10
CA VAL A 90 7.87 6.20 -1.94
C VAL A 90 7.28 6.69 -3.27
N VAL A 91 6.09 6.23 -3.63
CA VAL A 91 5.47 6.61 -4.90
C VAL A 91 4.75 7.95 -4.78
N ASP A 92 5.08 8.91 -5.65
CA ASP A 92 4.44 10.24 -5.73
C ASP A 92 3.46 10.39 -6.91
N LYS A 93 3.55 9.49 -7.89
CA LYS A 93 2.66 9.42 -9.05
C LYS A 93 2.52 7.97 -9.50
N ILE A 94 1.29 7.54 -9.77
CA ILE A 94 0.98 6.22 -10.32
C ILE A 94 0.37 6.39 -11.70
N ILE A 95 0.93 5.71 -12.70
CA ILE A 95 0.46 5.67 -14.08
C ILE A 95 -0.01 4.25 -14.36
N ASP A 96 -1.32 4.05 -14.49
CA ASP A 96 -1.84 2.76 -14.96
C ASP A 96 -1.83 2.74 -16.49
N VAL A 97 -0.98 1.90 -17.07
CA VAL A 97 -0.81 1.87 -18.53
C VAL A 97 -2.01 1.25 -19.24
N ASP A 98 -2.76 0.36 -18.57
CA ASP A 98 -3.88 -0.36 -19.18
C ASP A 98 -5.15 0.47 -19.16
N SER A 99 -5.37 1.26 -18.11
CA SER A 99 -6.56 2.12 -17.97
C SER A 99 -6.31 3.59 -18.34
N HIS A 100 -5.05 3.97 -18.57
CA HIS A 100 -4.61 5.36 -18.83
C HIS A 100 -4.93 6.35 -17.71
N LYS A 101 -5.25 5.87 -16.51
CA LYS A 101 -5.48 6.69 -15.33
C LYS A 101 -4.16 7.07 -14.66
N ASN A 102 -4.16 8.26 -14.07
CA ASN A 102 -3.06 8.75 -13.24
C ASN A 102 -3.58 9.04 -11.83
N TYR A 103 -2.77 8.71 -10.83
CA TYR A 103 -3.03 9.03 -9.43
C TYR A 103 -1.81 9.75 -8.84
N TYR A 104 -2.04 10.58 -7.83
CA TYR A 104 -1.02 11.41 -7.20
C TYR A 104 -1.10 11.26 -5.67
N PRO A 105 -0.51 10.19 -5.10
CA PRO A 105 -0.44 10.00 -3.65
C PRO A 105 0.20 11.22 -2.96
N PRO A 106 -0.50 11.89 -2.02
CA PRO A 106 0.08 13.00 -1.27
C PRO A 106 1.25 12.56 -0.39
N LEU A 107 2.37 13.27 -0.45
CA LEU A 107 3.52 13.04 0.44
C LEU A 107 3.48 14.03 1.60
N ILE A 108 2.88 13.63 2.71
CA ILE A 108 2.71 14.49 3.89
C ILE A 108 3.75 14.22 4.96
N GLY A 109 4.38 15.29 5.46
CA GLY A 109 5.34 15.27 6.56
C GLY A 109 6.80 15.17 6.08
N LYS A 110 7.69 14.66 6.94
CA LYS A 110 9.12 14.58 6.65
C LYS A 110 9.40 13.47 5.63
N ALA A 111 10.22 13.77 4.63
CA ALA A 111 10.71 12.75 3.69
C ALA A 111 11.67 11.77 4.41
N LEU A 112 11.31 10.49 4.42
CA LEU A 112 12.10 9.39 4.99
C LEU A 112 12.88 8.59 3.93
N CYS A 113 12.46 8.69 2.67
CA CYS A 113 13.09 8.11 1.49
C CYS A 113 12.77 8.99 0.27
N PRO A 114 13.53 8.89 -0.84
CA PRO A 114 13.22 9.62 -2.06
C PRO A 114 11.88 9.19 -2.65
N SER A 115 11.25 10.07 -3.43
CA SER A 115 10.04 9.74 -4.17
C SER A 115 10.31 9.45 -5.65
N CYS A 116 9.45 8.65 -6.27
CA CYS A 116 9.52 8.37 -7.71
C CYS A 116 8.14 8.02 -8.27
N ALA A 117 7.91 8.32 -9.54
CA ALA A 117 6.73 7.88 -10.26
C ALA A 117 6.81 6.37 -10.58
N ILE A 118 5.66 5.71 -10.63
CA ILE A 118 5.53 4.30 -10.99
C ILE A 118 4.57 4.11 -12.16
N ARG A 119 4.90 3.16 -13.03
CA ARG A 119 4.05 2.59 -14.06
C ARG A 119 3.59 1.20 -13.62
N THR A 120 2.28 1.02 -13.61
CA THR A 120 1.64 -0.25 -13.27
C THR A 120 1.00 -0.85 -14.51
N SER A 121 1.31 -2.12 -14.80
CA SER A 121 0.73 -2.88 -15.91
C SER A 121 0.26 -4.27 -15.50
N SER A 122 -0.69 -4.83 -16.24
CA SER A 122 -1.20 -6.18 -15.97
C SER A 122 -0.22 -7.28 -16.38
N SER A 123 0.78 -6.95 -17.20
CA SER A 123 1.87 -7.84 -17.60
C SER A 123 3.21 -7.34 -17.06
N PRO A 124 4.18 -8.24 -16.76
CA PRO A 124 5.52 -7.83 -16.35
C PRO A 124 6.20 -6.98 -17.43
N GLN A 125 6.76 -5.84 -17.04
CA GLN A 125 7.57 -5.02 -17.94
C GLN A 125 9.04 -5.40 -17.78
N LEU A 126 9.63 -5.93 -18.85
CA LEU A 126 11.03 -6.34 -18.88
C LEU A 126 11.91 -5.34 -19.64
N ASN A 127 11.28 -4.43 -20.40
CA ASN A 127 11.94 -3.40 -21.17
C ASN A 127 11.72 -2.06 -20.47
N TYR A 128 12.72 -1.58 -19.75
CA TYR A 128 12.67 -0.25 -19.12
C TYR A 128 13.08 0.81 -20.15
N ASP A 129 12.16 1.24 -21.00
CA ASP A 129 12.37 2.32 -21.99
C ASP A 129 11.98 3.71 -21.44
N HIS A 130 11.61 3.77 -20.16
CA HIS A 130 11.13 4.96 -19.48
C HIS A 130 11.80 5.17 -18.11
N ALA A 131 11.45 6.25 -17.41
CA ALA A 131 12.13 6.69 -16.17
C ALA A 131 11.33 6.42 -14.89
N GLU A 132 10.13 5.87 -15.01
CA GLU A 132 9.31 5.45 -13.86
C GLU A 132 9.67 4.05 -13.39
N LEU A 133 9.40 3.77 -12.11
CA LEU A 133 9.41 2.41 -11.57
C LEU A 133 8.39 1.53 -12.30
N CYS A 134 8.59 0.21 -12.33
CA CYS A 134 7.65 -0.75 -12.92
C CYS A 134 7.13 -1.72 -11.84
N ASP A 135 5.81 -1.85 -11.73
CA ASP A 135 5.19 -2.93 -10.96
C ASP A 135 3.86 -3.41 -11.60
N MET A 136 3.13 -4.26 -10.89
CA MET A 136 1.86 -4.82 -11.36
C MET A 136 0.67 -4.55 -10.41
N GLU A 137 0.88 -3.83 -9.30
CA GLU A 137 -0.11 -3.73 -8.22
C GLU A 137 -0.46 -2.30 -7.77
N ALA A 138 0.45 -1.32 -7.88
CA ALA A 138 0.30 -0.03 -7.21
C ALA A 138 -0.97 0.73 -7.61
N SER A 139 -1.34 0.73 -8.89
CA SER A 139 -2.57 1.41 -9.35
C SER A 139 -3.83 0.80 -8.72
N ALA A 140 -3.95 -0.52 -8.72
CA ALA A 140 -5.10 -1.21 -8.16
C ALA A 140 -5.15 -1.10 -6.63
N PHE A 141 -3.98 -1.17 -5.98
CA PHE A 141 -3.88 -0.90 -4.55
C PHE A 141 -4.40 0.51 -4.23
N TYR A 142 -3.86 1.55 -4.87
CA TYR A 142 -4.20 2.94 -4.53
C TYR A 142 -5.67 3.26 -4.85
N GLU A 143 -6.16 2.85 -6.02
CA GLU A 143 -7.57 3.05 -6.40
C GLU A 143 -8.55 2.37 -5.43
N THR A 144 -8.17 1.20 -4.89
CA THR A 144 -9.00 0.48 -3.92
C THR A 144 -8.85 1.06 -2.50
N ALA A 145 -7.62 1.35 -2.07
CA ALA A 145 -7.30 1.85 -0.73
C ALA A 145 -7.97 3.21 -0.43
N THR A 146 -8.00 4.11 -1.42
CA THR A 146 -8.64 5.43 -1.30
C THR A 146 -10.17 5.39 -1.15
N ARG A 147 -10.79 4.20 -1.21
CA ARG A 147 -12.20 3.99 -0.82
C ARG A 147 -12.40 3.86 0.68
N PHE A 148 -11.34 3.55 1.42
CA PHE A 148 -11.39 3.21 2.85
C PHE A 148 -10.72 4.25 3.74
N THR A 149 -9.88 5.13 3.18
CA THR A 149 -9.15 6.17 3.92
C THR A 149 -8.79 7.33 3.00
N THR A 150 -8.29 8.43 3.55
CA THR A 150 -7.84 9.58 2.76
C THR A 150 -6.49 9.31 2.09
N GLY A 151 -6.19 9.99 0.98
CA GLY A 151 -4.95 9.75 0.21
C GLY A 151 -3.68 9.98 1.02
N GLU A 152 -3.72 10.86 2.03
CA GLU A 152 -2.63 11.15 2.94
C GLU A 152 -2.21 9.96 3.83
N LEU A 153 -3.11 8.97 3.99
CA LEU A 153 -2.87 7.73 4.74
C LEU A 153 -2.68 6.50 3.85
N VAL A 154 -2.57 6.70 2.53
CA VAL A 154 -2.30 5.65 1.54
C VAL A 154 -0.87 5.80 1.01
N HIS A 155 -0.05 4.79 1.21
CA HIS A 155 1.35 4.82 0.78
C HIS A 155 1.71 3.60 -0.09
N CYS A 156 2.47 3.83 -1.16
CA CYS A 156 3.14 2.74 -1.89
C CYS A 156 4.65 2.90 -1.72
N LEU A 157 5.29 1.86 -1.18
CA LEU A 157 6.73 1.78 -0.97
C LEU A 157 7.29 0.66 -1.84
N LYS A 158 8.30 1.00 -2.64
CA LYS A 158 8.89 0.09 -3.61
C LYS A 158 10.40 0.02 -3.45
N VAL A 159 10.91 -1.19 -3.33
CA VAL A 159 12.35 -1.46 -3.31
C VAL A 159 12.79 -2.01 -4.66
N ILE A 160 13.85 -1.46 -5.24
CA ILE A 160 14.33 -1.90 -6.56
C ILE A 160 14.85 -3.34 -6.48
N SER A 161 14.21 -4.26 -7.21
CA SER A 161 14.61 -5.68 -7.28
C SER A 161 15.39 -6.05 -8.53
N ASP A 162 15.17 -5.31 -9.60
CA ASP A 162 15.69 -5.58 -10.94
C ASP A 162 15.89 -4.28 -11.71
N ASN A 163 16.83 -4.35 -12.66
CA ASN A 163 17.12 -3.28 -13.60
C ASN A 163 17.74 -3.84 -14.89
N GLN A 164 18.13 -2.97 -15.83
CA GLN A 164 18.73 -3.40 -17.11
C GLN A 164 19.99 -4.27 -16.94
N SER A 165 20.76 -4.06 -15.87
CA SER A 165 21.98 -4.83 -15.58
C SER A 165 21.71 -6.11 -14.77
N SER A 166 20.57 -6.20 -14.09
CA SER A 166 20.14 -7.31 -13.25
C SER A 166 18.66 -7.64 -13.54
N PRO A 167 18.37 -8.42 -14.59
CA PRO A 167 17.01 -8.61 -15.09
C PRO A 167 16.08 -9.37 -14.12
N ALA A 168 14.78 -9.13 -14.24
CA ALA A 168 13.75 -9.68 -13.35
C ALA A 168 13.71 -11.22 -13.27
N ASN A 169 14.10 -11.92 -14.34
CA ASN A 169 14.10 -13.39 -14.39
C ASN A 169 15.13 -14.04 -13.45
N MET A 170 16.07 -13.26 -12.91
CA MET A 170 17.11 -13.71 -11.98
C MET A 170 16.70 -13.50 -10.51
N ILE A 171 15.57 -12.85 -10.24
CA ILE A 171 15.13 -12.54 -8.88
C ILE A 171 14.76 -13.82 -8.13
N GLN A 172 15.33 -13.98 -6.94
CA GLN A 172 15.00 -15.08 -6.04
C GLN A 172 14.22 -14.58 -4.82
N ALA A 173 13.29 -15.39 -4.33
CA ALA A 173 12.48 -15.07 -3.14
C ALA A 173 13.35 -14.68 -1.92
N LYS A 174 14.49 -15.34 -1.72
CA LYS A 174 15.43 -15.02 -0.63
C LYS A 174 16.03 -13.62 -0.77
N GLN A 175 16.37 -13.22 -2.00
CA GLN A 175 16.90 -11.88 -2.28
C GLN A 175 15.83 -10.83 -1.99
N VAL A 176 14.59 -11.03 -2.46
CA VAL A 176 13.47 -10.13 -2.17
C VAL A 176 13.27 -9.92 -0.67
N SER A 177 13.26 -11.01 0.12
CA SER A 177 13.15 -10.91 1.57
C SER A 177 14.28 -10.08 2.19
N LEU A 178 15.52 -10.17 1.69
CA LEU A 178 16.64 -9.37 2.18
C LEU A 178 16.51 -7.88 1.79
N LEU A 179 16.05 -7.61 0.56
CA LEU A 179 15.84 -6.24 0.07
C LEU A 179 14.80 -5.51 0.93
N ILE A 180 13.67 -6.15 1.23
CA ILE A 180 12.65 -5.57 2.12
C ILE A 180 13.16 -5.49 3.56
N ALA A 181 13.87 -6.52 4.06
CA ALA A 181 14.43 -6.53 5.42
C ALA A 181 15.34 -5.33 5.70
N HIS A 182 16.11 -4.89 4.71
CA HIS A 182 17.02 -3.75 4.84
C HIS A 182 16.29 -2.43 5.17
N HIS A 183 15.01 -2.32 4.78
CA HIS A 183 14.23 -1.07 4.89
C HIS A 183 13.18 -1.08 5.99
N VAL A 184 13.09 -2.14 6.80
CA VAL A 184 12.03 -2.28 7.80
C VAL A 184 12.02 -1.12 8.81
N ALA A 185 13.19 -0.61 9.20
CA ALA A 185 13.27 0.55 10.09
C ALA A 185 12.66 1.83 9.46
N THR A 186 12.85 2.03 8.16
CA THR A 186 12.25 3.15 7.41
C THR A 186 10.74 2.98 7.27
N ILE A 187 10.27 1.74 7.07
CA ILE A 187 8.84 1.40 7.00
C ILE A 187 8.17 1.68 8.34
N ASP A 188 8.78 1.26 9.44
CA ASP A 188 8.28 1.51 10.81
C ASP A 188 8.25 3.02 11.13
N ALA A 189 9.29 3.76 10.76
CA ALA A 189 9.30 5.21 10.91
C ALA A 189 8.17 5.90 10.12
N LEU A 190 7.87 5.43 8.91
CA LEU A 190 6.75 5.94 8.13
C LEU A 190 5.41 5.60 8.79
N MET A 191 5.24 4.37 9.29
CA MET A 191 4.04 3.97 10.05
C MET A 191 3.79 4.88 11.25
N ILE A 192 4.84 5.23 12.00
CA ILE A 192 4.74 6.15 13.14
C ILE A 192 4.32 7.55 12.68
N GLN A 193 4.90 8.06 11.59
CA GLN A 193 4.52 9.36 11.01
C GLN A 193 3.07 9.37 10.53
N SER A 194 2.60 8.30 9.88
CA SER A 194 1.22 8.16 9.41
C SER A 194 0.23 8.03 10.56
N LEU A 195 0.60 7.37 11.67
CA LEU A 195 -0.22 7.35 12.90
C LEU A 195 -0.37 8.74 13.51
N ALA A 196 0.71 9.52 13.57
CA ALA A 196 0.66 10.89 14.04
C ALA A 196 -0.23 11.76 13.14
N LEU A 197 -0.15 11.57 11.82
CA LEU A 197 -1.00 12.27 10.85
C LEU A 197 -2.48 11.88 11.00
N ALA A 198 -2.77 10.58 11.11
CA ALA A 198 -4.14 10.09 11.30
C ALA A 198 -4.80 10.69 12.55
N ALA A 199 -4.04 10.91 13.62
CA ALA A 199 -4.54 11.58 14.84
C ALA A 199 -4.90 13.07 14.65
N LEU A 200 -4.36 13.72 13.61
CA LEU A 200 -4.70 15.10 13.25
C LEU A 200 -5.93 15.20 12.34
N ILE A 201 -6.33 14.09 11.70
CA ILE A 201 -7.53 14.02 10.87
C ILE A 201 -8.74 13.90 11.79
N ILE A 202 -9.23 15.05 12.25
CA ILE A 202 -10.45 15.13 13.05
C ILE A 202 -11.62 15.24 12.08
N PRO A 203 -12.60 14.32 12.09
CA PRO A 203 -13.83 14.53 11.31
C PRO A 203 -14.48 15.82 11.80
N PRO A 204 -14.90 16.73 10.90
CA PRO A 204 -15.55 17.96 11.32
C PRO A 204 -16.86 17.63 12.03
N LYS A 205 -16.84 17.61 13.37
CA LYS A 205 -18.06 17.65 14.18
C LYS A 205 -18.54 19.09 14.20
N THR A 206 -19.06 19.57 13.08
CA THR A 206 -19.79 20.83 13.06
C THR A 206 -21.20 20.55 13.55
N PRO A 207 -21.64 21.10 14.70
CA PRO A 207 -23.00 20.88 15.21
C PRO A 207 -24.08 21.25 14.18
N LEU A 208 -23.78 22.23 13.32
CA LEU A 208 -24.65 22.58 12.19
C LEU A 208 -24.75 21.46 11.15
N PHE A 209 -23.70 20.68 10.89
CA PHE A 209 -23.74 19.65 9.84
C PHE A 209 -24.75 18.55 10.17
N GLU A 210 -24.75 18.05 11.41
CA GLU A 210 -25.76 17.09 11.87
C GLU A 210 -27.18 17.67 11.82
N GLN A 211 -27.34 18.93 12.24
CA GLN A 211 -28.62 19.64 12.16
C GLN A 211 -29.10 19.81 10.70
N LEU A 212 -28.20 20.09 9.77
CA LEU A 212 -28.49 20.24 8.35
C LEU A 212 -28.83 18.88 7.72
N ILE A 213 -28.08 17.82 8.01
CA ILE A 213 -28.38 16.45 7.57
C ILE A 213 -29.78 16.03 8.04
N GLN A 214 -30.12 16.22 9.32
CA GLN A 214 -31.48 15.91 9.81
C GLN A 214 -32.57 16.76 9.15
N ARG A 215 -32.31 18.06 8.93
CA ARG A 215 -33.28 18.99 8.36
C ARG A 215 -33.57 18.73 6.87
N TYR A 216 -32.59 18.23 6.12
CA TYR A 216 -32.69 18.07 4.66
C TYR A 216 -32.72 16.60 4.18
N SER A 217 -32.46 15.61 5.04
CA SER A 217 -32.62 14.18 4.70
C SER A 217 -34.08 13.70 4.68
N GLN A 218 -35.02 14.47 5.24
CA GLN A 218 -36.47 14.16 5.18
C GLN A 218 -37.18 14.73 3.93
N SER A 219 -36.47 15.38 3.01
CA SER A 219 -37.05 16.01 1.82
C SER A 219 -36.86 15.22 0.52
N THR A 220 -36.96 13.89 0.55
CA THR A 220 -37.02 13.10 -0.70
C THR A 220 -38.06 11.98 -0.60
N ILE A 221 -39.11 12.17 -1.42
CA ILE A 221 -40.14 11.24 -1.92
C ILE A 221 -41.35 10.95 -0.99
N LYS A 222 -42.39 11.80 -1.13
CA LYS A 222 -43.77 11.32 -1.26
C LYS A 222 -44.13 11.34 -2.74
#